data_AF-A0AAE4QC05-F1
#
_entry.id   AF-A0AAE4QC05-F1
#
_cell.length_a   1.000
_cell.length_b   1.000
_cell.length_c   1.000
_cell.angle_alpha   90.00
_cell.angle_beta   90.00
_cell.angle_gamma   90.00
#
_symmetry.space_group_name_H-M   'P 1'
#
loop_
_entity.id
_entity.type
_entity.pdbx_description
1 polymer ?
#
loop_
_entity_poly.entity_id
_entity_poly.type
_entity_poly.pdbx_seq_one_letter_code
_entity_poly.pdbx_strand_id
1 'polypeptide(L)'
;MNNGLKVKIFELHCFVQKTYSDMKIACDIAIYQENTSKYLISLGFLNKSYMIYIEAKRFYRENEELVSVEFDNFFDTYDILEQELKKVISTEDKNPSVLHSRFDQFQQKVENINDLIKVLQNAR
;
A
#
# COMPACT_ATOMS: atom_id res chain seq x y z
N MET A 1 18.97 17.71 7.64
CA MET A 1 18.81 16.58 6.69
C MET A 1 19.30 17.02 5.31
N ASN A 2 20.07 16.19 4.60
CA ASN A 2 20.56 16.52 3.25
C ASN A 2 19.36 16.75 2.30
N ASN A 3 19.36 17.81 1.50
CA ASN A 3 18.30 18.10 0.53
C ASN A 3 18.06 16.92 -0.43
N GLY A 4 19.09 16.14 -0.78
CA GLY A 4 18.93 14.93 -1.58
C GLY A 4 18.12 13.84 -0.89
N LEU A 5 18.35 13.60 0.41
CA LEU A 5 17.58 12.64 1.20
C LEU A 5 16.12 13.09 1.36
N LYS A 6 15.87 14.39 1.58
CA LYS A 6 14.50 14.96 1.60
C LYS A 6 13.76 14.59 0.31
N VAL A 7 14.35 14.83 -0.85
CA VAL A 7 13.73 14.54 -2.16
C VAL A 7 13.41 13.05 -2.30
N LYS A 8 14.35 12.16 -1.99
CA LYS A 8 14.14 10.71 -2.08
C LYS A 8 13.03 10.21 -1.17
N ILE A 9 12.94 10.75 0.05
CA ILE A 9 11.85 10.42 0.98
C ILE A 9 10.48 10.83 0.42
N PHE A 10 10.37 12.04 -0.16
CA PHE A 10 9.12 12.48 -0.77
C PHE A 10 8.75 11.67 -2.01
N GLU A 11 9.74 11.25 -2.80
CA GLU A 11 9.52 10.41 -3.97
C GLU A 11 9.00 9.02 -3.56
N LEU A 12 9.62 8.39 -2.55
CA LEU A 12 9.11 7.14 -1.99
C LEU A 12 7.71 7.30 -1.39
N HIS A 13 7.45 8.40 -0.69
CA HIS A 13 6.12 8.71 -0.17
C HIS A 13 5.07 8.82 -1.29
N CYS A 14 5.40 9.43 -2.43
CA CYS A 14 4.51 9.49 -3.58
C CYS A 14 4.16 8.08 -4.11
N PHE A 15 5.13 7.16 -4.15
CA PHE A 15 4.85 5.77 -4.53
C PHE A 15 3.94 5.08 -3.51
N VAL A 16 4.17 5.28 -2.22
CA VAL A 16 3.31 4.75 -1.14
C VAL A 16 1.86 5.23 -1.30
N GLN A 17 1.64 6.53 -1.51
CA GLN A 17 0.28 7.08 -1.65
C GLN A 17 -0.45 6.53 -2.86
N LYS A 18 0.23 6.41 -4.01
CA LYS A 18 -0.37 5.82 -5.22
C LYS A 18 -0.70 4.35 -5.02
N THR A 19 0.23 3.58 -4.45
CA THR A 19 0.04 2.16 -4.13
C THR A 19 -1.17 1.96 -3.21
N TYR A 20 -1.26 2.78 -2.15
CA TYR A 20 -2.38 2.76 -1.21
C TYR A 20 -3.71 3.11 -1.87
N SER A 21 -3.76 4.16 -2.70
CA SER A 21 -4.99 4.58 -3.37
C SER A 21 -5.58 3.47 -4.23
N ASP A 22 -4.76 2.81 -5.05
CA ASP A 22 -5.24 1.71 -5.89
C ASP A 22 -5.60 0.46 -5.07
N MET A 23 -4.81 0.12 -4.04
CA MET A 23 -5.09 -1.02 -3.15
C MET A 23 -6.40 -0.80 -2.37
N LYS A 24 -6.65 0.42 -1.88
CA LYS A 24 -7.88 0.79 -1.20
C LYS A 24 -9.08 0.57 -2.11
N ILE A 25 -9.03 1.04 -3.36
CA ILE A 25 -10.12 0.83 -4.32
C ILE A 25 -10.32 -0.67 -4.56
N ALA A 26 -9.24 -1.44 -4.73
CA ALA A 26 -9.32 -2.88 -4.92
C ALA A 26 -10.02 -3.58 -3.74
N CYS A 27 -9.65 -3.24 -2.50
CA CYS A 27 -10.25 -3.79 -1.29
C CYS A 27 -11.71 -3.35 -1.13
N ASP A 28 -12.02 -2.06 -1.27
CA ASP A 28 -13.38 -1.53 -1.14
C ASP A 28 -14.35 -2.21 -2.10
N ILE A 29 -13.91 -2.48 -3.34
CA ILE A 29 -14.72 -3.19 -4.33
C ILE A 29 -14.98 -4.64 -3.91
N ALA A 30 -13.93 -5.35 -3.47
CA ALA A 30 -14.07 -6.75 -3.06
C ALA A 30 -14.97 -6.90 -1.82
N ILE A 31 -14.85 -5.97 -0.86
CA ILE A 31 -15.57 -5.98 0.42
C ILE A 31 -17.03 -5.54 0.24
N TYR A 32 -17.27 -4.39 -0.39
CA TYR A 32 -18.55 -3.68 -0.27
C TYR A 32 -19.44 -3.76 -1.51
N GLN A 33 -18.92 -4.10 -2.69
CA GLN A 33 -19.76 -4.21 -3.87
C GLN A 33 -20.47 -5.58 -3.95
N GLU A 34 -21.69 -5.55 -4.49
CA GLU A 34 -22.53 -6.75 -4.66
C GLU A 34 -22.64 -7.22 -6.12
N ASN A 35 -22.00 -6.52 -7.07
CA ASN A 35 -22.07 -6.90 -8.48
C ASN A 35 -21.17 -8.12 -8.79
N THR A 36 -21.57 -8.90 -9.79
CA THR A 36 -20.85 -10.11 -10.24
C THR A 36 -19.46 -9.83 -10.78
N SER A 37 -19.21 -8.61 -11.29
CA SER A 37 -17.93 -8.21 -11.86
C SER A 37 -16.92 -7.71 -10.81
N LYS A 38 -17.28 -7.64 -9.53
CA LYS A 38 -16.48 -6.97 -8.50
C LYS A 38 -15.07 -7.54 -8.38
N TYR A 39 -14.93 -8.86 -8.49
CA TYR A 39 -13.63 -9.52 -8.38
C TYR A 39 -12.72 -9.21 -9.57
N LEU A 40 -13.29 -9.10 -10.78
CA LEU A 40 -12.54 -8.68 -11.97
C LEU A 40 -12.09 -7.21 -11.88
N ILE A 41 -12.98 -6.33 -11.41
CA ILE A 41 -12.66 -4.91 -11.25
C ILE A 41 -11.61 -4.73 -10.15
N SER A 42 -11.79 -5.40 -9.01
CA SER A 42 -10.84 -5.42 -7.89
C SER A 42 -9.46 -5.90 -8.35
N LEU A 43 -9.39 -6.98 -9.13
CA LEU A 43 -8.14 -7.48 -9.71
C LEU A 43 -7.46 -6.43 -10.61
N GLY A 44 -8.23 -5.67 -11.38
CA GLY A 44 -7.70 -4.58 -12.21
C GLY A 44 -6.98 -3.50 -11.39
N PHE A 45 -7.56 -3.09 -10.26
CA PHE A 45 -6.92 -2.14 -9.34
C PHE A 45 -5.76 -2.74 -8.55
N LEU A 46 -5.87 -4.01 -8.14
CA LEU A 46 -4.77 -4.74 -7.51
C LEU A 46 -3.54 -4.78 -8.43
N ASN A 47 -3.72 -5.08 -9.72
CA ASN A 47 -2.62 -5.10 -10.68
C ASN A 47 -1.94 -3.73 -10.82
N LYS A 48 -2.73 -2.63 -10.86
CA LYS A 48 -2.18 -1.27 -10.88
C LYS A 48 -1.37 -0.98 -9.62
N SER A 49 -1.93 -1.28 -8.46
CA SER A 49 -1.26 -1.13 -7.17
C SER A 49 0.06 -1.91 -7.13
N TYR A 50 0.05 -3.16 -7.61
CA TYR A 50 1.23 -4.05 -7.61
C TYR A 50 2.37 -3.53 -8.47
N MET A 51 2.07 -2.97 -9.65
CA MET A 51 3.10 -2.36 -10.51
C MET A 51 3.80 -1.20 -9.82
N ILE A 52 3.06 -0.35 -9.10
CA ILE A 52 3.62 0.79 -8.37
C ILE A 52 4.37 0.32 -7.12
N TYR A 53 3.86 -0.69 -6.43
CA TYR A 53 4.50 -1.32 -5.29
C TYR A 53 5.89 -1.89 -5.63
N ILE A 54 6.04 -2.59 -6.76
CA ILE A 54 7.35 -3.10 -7.20
C ILE A 54 8.33 -1.95 -7.39
N GLU A 55 7.91 -0.87 -8.05
CA GLU A 55 8.75 0.31 -8.25
C GLU A 55 9.15 0.96 -6.92
N ALA A 56 8.20 1.07 -5.98
CA ALA A 56 8.47 1.58 -4.64
C ALA A 56 9.52 0.73 -3.91
N LYS A 57 9.38 -0.61 -3.97
CA LYS A 57 10.29 -1.56 -3.32
C LYS A 57 11.67 -1.54 -3.98
N ARG A 58 11.75 -1.39 -5.30
CA ARG A 58 13.02 -1.20 -6.03
C ARG A 58 13.70 0.09 -5.58
N PHE A 59 13.00 1.21 -5.65
CA PHE A 59 13.51 2.52 -5.27
C PHE A 59 14.00 2.54 -3.82
N TYR A 60 13.25 1.95 -2.89
CA TYR A 60 13.66 1.82 -1.49
C TYR A 60 14.97 1.05 -1.32
N ARG A 61 15.13 -0.08 -2.03
CA ARG A 61 16.34 -0.91 -1.96
C ARG A 61 17.56 -0.28 -2.62
N GLU A 62 17.35 0.52 -3.67
CA GLU A 62 18.42 1.23 -4.37
C GLU A 62 18.94 2.46 -3.59
N ASN A 63 18.24 2.87 -2.53
CA ASN A 63 18.57 4.04 -1.72
C ASN A 63 18.66 3.64 -0.23
N GLU A 64 19.79 3.06 0.17
CA GLU A 64 20.05 2.56 1.53
C GLU A 64 19.80 3.60 2.64
N GLU A 65 19.92 4.89 2.33
CA GLU A 65 19.63 5.97 3.28
C GLU A 65 18.14 6.15 3.61
N LEU A 66 17.24 5.48 2.88
CA LEU A 66 15.80 5.50 3.13
C LEU A 66 15.34 4.46 4.15
N VAL A 67 16.21 3.53 4.53
CA VAL A 67 15.85 2.40 5.40
C VAL A 67 15.18 2.88 6.69
N SER A 68 13.94 2.45 6.89
CA SER A 68 13.12 2.86 8.03
C SER A 68 12.09 1.79 8.36
N VAL A 69 11.80 1.66 9.66
CA VAL A 69 10.82 0.69 10.18
C VAL A 69 9.41 0.98 9.63
N GLU A 70 9.07 2.24 9.37
CA GLU A 70 7.80 2.63 8.77
C GLU A 70 7.64 2.10 7.35
N PHE A 71 8.68 2.22 6.51
CA PHE A 71 8.64 1.72 5.14
C PHE A 71 8.71 0.18 5.11
N ASP A 72 9.53 -0.46 5.94
CA ASP A 72 9.59 -1.92 6.04
C ASP A 72 8.21 -2.50 6.41
N ASN A 73 7.56 -1.93 7.43
CA ASN A 73 6.22 -2.35 7.84
C ASN A 73 5.17 -2.15 6.73
N PHE A 74 5.29 -1.09 5.93
CA PHE A 74 4.42 -0.88 4.77
C PHE A 74 4.58 -2.00 3.74
N PHE A 75 5.82 -2.37 3.40
CA PHE A 75 6.05 -3.44 2.42
C PHE A 75 5.54 -4.80 2.93
N ASP A 76 5.80 -5.12 4.20
CA ASP A 76 5.36 -6.38 4.80
C ASP A 76 3.83 -6.48 4.88
N THR A 77 3.15 -5.39 5.30
CA THR A 77 1.68 -5.38 5.37
C THR A 77 1.03 -5.36 3.99
N TYR A 78 1.66 -4.74 2.99
CA TYR A 78 1.23 -4.86 1.60
C TYR A 78 1.26 -6.30 1.11
N ASP A 79 2.38 -7.02 1.30
CA ASP A 79 2.54 -8.40 0.86
C ASP A 79 1.45 -9.30 1.49
N ILE A 80 1.14 -9.11 2.77
CA ILE A 80 0.07 -9.86 3.46
C ILE A 80 -1.32 -9.52 2.88
N LEU A 81 -1.61 -8.24 2.68
CA LEU A 81 -2.89 -7.79 2.15
C LEU A 81 -3.11 -8.26 0.71
N GLU A 82 -2.07 -8.19 -0.11
CA GLU A 82 -2.09 -8.65 -1.51
C GLU A 82 -2.46 -10.14 -1.60
N GLN A 83 -1.88 -10.97 -0.74
CA GLN A 83 -2.18 -12.40 -0.70
C GLN A 83 -3.63 -12.67 -0.26
N GLU A 84 -4.12 -11.97 0.77
CA GLU A 84 -5.51 -12.15 1.21
C GLU A 84 -6.51 -11.68 0.14
N LEU A 85 -6.24 -10.55 -0.53
CA LEU A 85 -7.09 -10.06 -1.61
C LEU A 85 -7.11 -11.02 -2.80
N LYS A 86 -5.95 -11.55 -3.21
CA LYS A 86 -5.86 -12.59 -4.25
C LYS A 86 -6.69 -13.81 -3.90
N LYS A 87 -6.63 -14.26 -2.64
CA LYS A 87 -7.42 -15.37 -2.14
C LYS A 87 -8.92 -15.07 -2.26
N VAL A 88 -9.39 -13.95 -1.72
CA VAL A 88 -10.80 -13.52 -1.80
C VAL A 88 -11.30 -13.47 -3.24
N ILE A 89 -10.50 -12.91 -4.16
CA ILE A 89 -10.82 -12.86 -5.59
C ILE A 89 -10.90 -14.27 -6.18
N SER A 90 -9.92 -15.13 -5.89
CA SER A 90 -9.81 -16.46 -6.49
C SER A 90 -10.89 -17.44 -6.02
N THR A 91 -11.35 -17.31 -4.78
CA THR A 91 -12.37 -18.18 -4.20
C THR A 91 -13.76 -17.56 -4.19
N GLU A 92 -13.90 -16.34 -4.71
CA GLU A 92 -15.11 -15.52 -4.60
C GLU A 92 -15.66 -15.50 -3.16
N ASP A 93 -14.76 -15.31 -2.18
CA ASP A 93 -15.14 -15.38 -0.76
C ASP A 93 -16.20 -14.32 -0.45
N LYS A 94 -17.30 -14.77 0.14
CA LYS A 94 -18.45 -13.93 0.54
C LYS A 94 -18.29 -13.35 1.94
N ASN A 95 -17.29 -13.80 2.71
CA ASN A 95 -16.98 -13.28 4.03
C ASN A 95 -15.60 -12.58 4.03
N PRO A 96 -15.53 -11.30 3.64
CA PRO A 96 -14.27 -10.58 3.53
C PRO A 96 -13.77 -10.03 4.89
N SER A 97 -14.19 -10.58 6.02
CA SER A 97 -13.79 -10.08 7.36
C SER A 97 -12.28 -10.10 7.59
N VAL A 98 -11.58 -11.15 7.13
CA VAL A 98 -10.12 -11.22 7.19
C VAL A 98 -9.49 -10.15 6.31
N LEU A 99 -9.98 -9.99 5.08
CA LEU A 99 -9.52 -8.95 4.15
C LEU A 99 -9.68 -7.55 4.74
N HIS A 100 -10.83 -7.26 5.37
CA HIS A 100 -11.07 -5.99 6.05
C HIS A 100 -10.04 -5.76 7.16
N SER A 101 -9.81 -6.75 8.02
CA SER A 101 -8.82 -6.62 9.10
C SER A 101 -7.40 -6.40 8.56
N ARG A 102 -7.01 -7.06 7.46
CA ARG A 102 -5.71 -6.82 6.81
C ARG A 102 -5.63 -5.44 6.19
N PHE A 103 -6.73 -4.96 5.61
CA PHE A 103 -6.80 -3.62 5.05
C PHE A 103 -6.64 -2.54 6.13
N ASP A 104 -7.30 -2.69 7.28
CA ASP A 104 -7.14 -1.77 8.43
C ASP A 104 -5.67 -1.71 8.91
N GLN A 105 -5.01 -2.88 9.00
CA GLN A 105 -3.59 -2.95 9.37
C GLN A 105 -2.69 -2.22 8.36
N PHE A 106 -2.94 -2.42 7.07
CA PHE A 106 -2.20 -1.75 6.01
C PHE A 106 -2.43 -0.23 6.02
N GLN A 107 -3.68 0.21 6.17
CA GLN A 107 -4.01 1.63 6.27
C GLN A 107 -3.27 2.30 7.44
N GLN A 108 -3.20 1.65 8.60
CA GLN A 108 -2.45 2.16 9.74
C GLN A 108 -0.96 2.36 9.41
N LYS A 109 -0.34 1.50 8.61
CA LYS A 109 1.08 1.68 8.22
C LYS A 109 1.27 2.86 7.26
N VAL A 110 0.31 3.08 6.37
CA VAL A 110 0.30 4.27 5.50
C VAL A 110 0.14 5.56 6.31
N GLU A 111 -0.73 5.55 7.33
CA GLU A 111 -0.89 6.67 8.26
C GLU A 111 0.40 6.97 9.04
N ASN A 112 1.10 5.94 9.54
CA ASN A 112 2.40 6.11 10.20
C ASN A 112 3.44 6.78 9.29
N ILE A 113 3.50 6.38 8.01
CA ILE A 113 4.38 7.04 7.02
C ILE A 113 3.96 8.49 6.84
N ASN A 114 2.66 8.79 6.72
CA ASN A 114 2.18 10.16 6.59
C ASN A 114 2.61 11.05 7.77
N ASP A 115 2.57 10.51 8.99
CA ASP A 115 2.98 11.25 10.17
C ASP A 115 4.50 11.45 10.22
N LEU A 116 5.30 10.45 9.83
CA LEU A 116 6.75 10.60 9.63
C LEU A 116 7.05 11.75 8.65
N ILE A 117 6.37 11.79 7.51
CA ILE A 117 6.57 12.82 6.48
C ILE A 117 6.24 14.22 7.02
N LYS A 118 5.15 14.37 7.79
CA LYS A 118 4.81 15.65 8.45
C LYS A 118 5.91 16.10 9.41
N VAL A 119 6.46 15.19 10.21
CA VAL A 119 7.57 15.51 11.13
C VAL A 119 8.80 15.99 10.35
N LEU A 120 9.16 15.30 9.26
CA LEU A 120 10.31 15.64 8.43
C LEU A 120 10.15 16.96 7.67
N GLN A 121 8.93 17.34 7.30
CA GLN A 121 8.61 18.65 6.71
C GLN A 121 8.81 19.79 7.72
N ASN A 122 8.46 19.55 8.98
CA ASN A 122 8.55 20.55 10.05
C ASN A 122 9.96 20.69 10.64
N ALA A 123 10.80 19.67 10.50
CA ALA A 123 12.22 19.71 10.86
C ALA A 123 13.00 20.57 9.83
N ARG A 124 13.22 21.84 10.18
CA ARG A 124 14.07 22.79 9.43
C ARG A 124 15.49 22.24 9.26
#